data_AF-A0A139KWS4-F1
#
_entry.id   AF-A0A139KWS4-F1
#
_cell.length_a   1.000
_cell.length_b   1.000
_cell.length_c   1.000
_cell.angle_alpha   90.00
_cell.angle_beta   90.00
_cell.angle_gamma   90.00
#
_symmetry.space_group_name_H-M   'P 1'
#
loop_
_entity.id
_entity.type
_entity.pdbx_description
1 polymer ?
#
loop_
_entity_poly.entity_id
_entity_poly.type
_entity_poly.pdbx_seq_one_letter_code
_entity_poly.pdbx_strand_id
1 'polypeptide(L)'
;MIEQILIENYKSIRNAKIRLNSLNVLIGSNGVGKSNFISFFELVQAMLNQRLGSYILSRGGIERMLYQGRKQSDFIRSLIDFKK
;
A
#
# COMPACT_ATOMS: atom_id res chain seq x y z
N MET A 1 2.28 10.99 -14.97
CA MET A 1 2.65 9.61 -14.53
C MET A 1 3.06 9.66 -13.07
N ILE A 2 2.90 8.58 -12.31
CA ILE A 2 3.39 8.51 -10.93
C ILE A 2 4.92 8.55 -10.94
N GLU A 3 5.51 9.42 -10.13
CA GLU A 3 6.96 9.58 -9.97
C GLU A 3 7.45 8.85 -8.72
N GLN A 4 6.73 8.99 -7.62
CA GLN A 4 7.14 8.46 -6.32
C GLN A 4 5.93 8.09 -5.48
N ILE A 5 6.10 7.03 -4.69
CA ILE A 5 5.12 6.61 -3.69
C ILE A 5 5.84 6.47 -2.34
N LEU A 6 5.25 7.08 -1.32
CA LEU A 6 5.54 6.81 0.09
C LEU A 6 4.41 5.96 0.66
N ILE A 7 4.76 4.89 1.38
CA ILE A 7 3.80 4.02 2.08
C ILE A 7 4.30 3.78 3.49
N GLU A 8 3.44 4.02 4.47
CA GLU A 8 3.69 3.73 5.87
C GLU A 8 2.59 2.84 6.43
N ASN A 9 3.01 1.84 7.21
CA ASN A 9 2.17 0.97 8.02
C ASN A 9 1.10 0.15 7.26
N TYR A 10 1.39 -0.27 6.02
CA TYR A 10 0.49 -1.06 5.20
C TYR A 10 0.93 -2.52 5.06
N LYS A 11 0.14 -3.45 5.60
CA LYS A 11 0.35 -4.91 5.54
C LYS A 11 1.77 -5.31 5.98
N SER A 12 2.63 -5.78 5.07
CA SER A 12 4.03 -6.10 5.42
C SER A 12 4.99 -4.92 5.27
N ILE A 13 4.51 -3.77 4.81
CA ILE A 13 5.32 -2.58 4.53
C ILE A 13 5.23 -1.64 5.73
N ARG A 14 6.31 -1.57 6.52
CA ARG A 14 6.42 -0.63 7.63
C ARG A 14 6.62 0.80 7.12
N ASN A 15 7.62 0.99 6.25
CA ASN A 15 7.92 2.25 5.60
C ASN A 15 8.62 1.95 4.28
N ALA A 16 8.13 2.49 3.17
CA ALA A 16 8.76 2.40 1.87
C ALA A 16 8.66 3.73 1.11
N LYS A 17 9.79 4.10 0.47
CA LYS A 17 9.88 5.20 -0.49
C LYS A 17 10.33 4.64 -1.83
N ILE A 18 9.44 4.64 -2.82
CA ILE A 18 9.65 3.96 -4.09
C ILE A 18 9.52 4.97 -5.22
N ARG A 19 10.56 5.11 -6.04
CA ARG A 19 10.50 5.86 -7.30
C ARG A 19 10.01 4.93 -8.41
N LEU A 20 9.16 5.46 -9.28
CA LEU A 20 8.60 4.73 -10.41
C LEU A 20 9.03 5.34 -11.74
N ASN A 21 9.37 4.45 -12.67
CA ASN A 21 9.66 4.75 -14.07
C ASN A 21 8.54 4.22 -14.98
N SER A 22 8.70 4.36 -16.29
CA SER A 22 7.78 3.77 -17.28
C SER A 22 7.74 2.25 -17.22
N LEU A 23 8.87 1.61 -16.87
CA LEU A 23 8.98 0.18 -16.61
C LEU A 23 9.61 -0.03 -15.24
N ASN A 24 8.97 -0.86 -14.41
CA ASN A 24 9.44 -1.20 -13.07
C ASN A 24 9.43 -2.71 -12.90
N VAL A 25 10.54 -3.28 -12.45
CA VAL A 25 10.67 -4.71 -12.16
C VAL A 25 10.84 -4.88 -10.65
N LEU A 26 9.94 -5.64 -10.03
CA LEU A 26 9.97 -5.89 -8.58
C LEU A 26 10.67 -7.22 -8.29
N ILE A 27 11.84 -7.15 -7.67
CA ILE A 27 12.66 -8.31 -7.30
C ILE A 27 12.85 -8.41 -5.78
N GLY A 28 13.11 -9.62 -5.29
CA GLY A 28 13.38 -9.91 -3.88
C GLY A 28 12.73 -11.21 -3.41
N SER A 29 12.99 -11.62 -2.17
CA SER A 29 12.49 -12.87 -1.59
C SER A 29 10.96 -12.90 -1.41
N ASN A 30 10.40 -14.10 -1.22
CA ASN A 30 8.99 -14.25 -0.87
C ASN A 30 8.69 -13.59 0.47
N GLY A 31 7.52 -12.94 0.59
CA GLY A 31 7.12 -12.25 1.81
C GLY A 31 7.73 -10.86 2.04
N VAL A 32 8.71 -10.41 1.24
CA VAL A 32 9.36 -9.09 1.41
C VAL A 32 8.44 -7.89 1.15
N GLY A 33 7.22 -8.12 0.66
CA GLY A 33 6.20 -7.08 0.46
C GLY A 33 5.91 -6.71 -0.99
N LYS A 34 6.48 -7.42 -1.98
CA LYS A 34 6.21 -7.17 -3.41
C LYS A 34 4.70 -7.20 -3.74
N SER A 35 4.00 -8.29 -3.40
CA SER A 35 2.56 -8.39 -3.64
C SER A 35 1.75 -7.39 -2.80
N ASN A 36 2.25 -7.01 -1.62
CA ASN A 36 1.61 -5.98 -0.81
C ASN A 36 1.74 -4.60 -1.47
N PHE A 37 2.90 -4.27 -2.05
CA PHE A 37 3.05 -3.04 -2.83
C PHE A 37 2.12 -3.01 -4.05
N ILE A 38 1.92 -4.12 -4.75
CA ILE A 38 0.92 -4.18 -5.82
C ILE A 38 -0.49 -3.98 -5.27
N SER A 39 -0.84 -4.64 -4.17
CA SER A 39 -2.18 -4.50 -3.57
C SER A 39 -2.47 -3.10 -3.00
N PHE A 40 -1.44 -2.28 -2.75
CA PHE A 40 -1.62 -0.89 -2.35
C PHE A 40 -2.38 -0.10 -3.43
N PHE A 41 -2.14 -0.37 -4.72
CA PHE A 41 -2.90 0.28 -5.80
C PHE A 41 -4.38 -0.09 -5.78
N GLU A 42 -4.73 -1.32 -5.36
CA GLU A 42 -6.12 -1.71 -5.18
C GLU A 42 -6.78 -0.93 -4.03
N LEU A 43 -6.04 -0.67 -2.94
CA LEU A 43 -6.50 0.17 -1.84
C LEU A 43 -6.76 1.60 -2.32
N VAL A 44 -5.82 2.18 -3.07
CA VAL A 44 -5.98 3.52 -3.67
C VAL A 44 -7.20 3.55 -4.59
N GLN A 45 -7.37 2.55 -5.46
CA GLN A 45 -8.53 2.45 -6.33
C GLN A 45 -9.83 2.34 -5.52
N ALA A 46 -9.83 1.58 -4.42
CA ALA A 46 -10.98 1.47 -3.53
C ALA A 46 -11.34 2.80 -2.84
N MET A 47 -10.33 3.59 -2.45
CA MET A 47 -10.54 4.93 -1.92
C MET A 47 -11.15 5.87 -2.96
N LEU A 48 -10.57 5.91 -4.17
CA LEU A 48 -11.06 6.75 -5.28
C LEU A 48 -12.50 6.40 -5.67
N ASN A 49 -12.86 5.12 -5.62
CA ASN A 49 -14.21 4.64 -5.92
C ASN A 49 -15.15 4.67 -4.71
N GLN A 50 -14.81 5.36 -3.62
CA GLN A 50 -15.63 5.49 -2.40
C GLN A 50 -16.06 4.13 -1.78
N ARG A 51 -15.28 3.07 -2.01
CA ARG A 51 -15.57 1.69 -1.57
C ARG A 51 -14.57 1.19 -0.52
N LEU A 52 -13.93 2.11 0.20
CA LEU A 52 -12.89 1.77 1.17
C LEU A 52 -13.39 0.81 2.26
N GLY A 53 -14.58 1.07 2.82
CA GLY A 53 -15.15 0.21 3.87
C GLY A 53 -15.36 -1.22 3.42
N SER A 54 -15.99 -1.42 2.25
CA SER A 54 -16.22 -2.77 1.69
C SER A 54 -14.92 -3.46 1.30
N TYR A 55 -13.95 -2.72 0.75
CA TYR A 55 -12.61 -3.25 0.48
C TYR A 55 -11.92 -3.76 1.76
N ILE A 56 -11.95 -2.98 2.86
CA ILE A 56 -11.36 -3.39 4.13
C ILE A 56 -12.07 -4.63 4.69
N LEU A 57 -13.41 -4.64 4.70
CA LEU A 57 -14.19 -5.76 5.24
C LEU A 57 -13.95 -7.06 4.46
N SER A 58 -13.98 -7.02 3.13
CA SER A 58 -13.72 -8.18 2.26
C SER A 58 -12.30 -8.75 2.41
N ARG A 59 -11.35 -7.96 2.90
CA ARG A 59 -9.97 -8.38 3.16
C ARG A 59 -9.73 -8.82 4.60
N GLY A 60 -10.78 -8.99 5.41
CA GLY A 60 -10.71 -9.47 6.79
C GLY A 60 -10.47 -8.38 7.84
N GLY A 61 -10.86 -7.14 7.53
CA GLY A 61 -10.85 -6.03 8.49
C GLY A 61 -9.54 -5.24 8.56
N ILE A 62 -9.55 -4.17 9.37
CA ILE A 62 -8.44 -3.21 9.47
C ILE A 62 -7.15 -3.84 10.04
N GLU A 63 -7.26 -4.84 10.92
CA GLU A 63 -6.12 -5.55 11.51
C GLU A 63 -5.19 -6.16 10.46
N ARG A 64 -5.76 -6.67 9.35
CA ARG A 64 -4.98 -7.24 8.26
C ARG A 64 -4.37 -6.20 7.32
N MET A 65 -4.88 -4.98 7.35
CA MET A 65 -4.40 -3.89 6.50
C MET A 65 -3.24 -3.14 7.14
N LEU A 66 -3.18 -3.09 8.47
CA LEU A 66 -2.15 -2.40 9.23
C LEU A 66 -0.88 -3.24 9.37
N TYR A 67 0.27 -2.57 9.37
CA TYR A 67 1.55 -3.23 9.63
C TYR A 67 1.59 -3.81 11.03
N GLN A 68 1.69 -5.14 11.11
CA GLN A 68 1.62 -5.91 12.35
C GLN A 68 0.36 -5.60 13.19
N GLY A 69 -0.74 -5.24 12.52
CA GLY A 69 -2.03 -4.96 13.15
C GLY A 69 -2.03 -3.69 14.01
N ARG A 70 -3.16 -3.47 14.71
CA ARG A 70 -3.37 -2.27 15.54
C ARG A 70 -2.45 -2.18 16.75
N LYS A 71 -1.86 -3.30 17.18
CA LYS A 71 -0.90 -3.31 18.29
C LYS A 71 0.37 -2.51 17.96
N GLN A 72 0.73 -2.41 16.68
CA GLN A 72 1.97 -1.78 16.24
C GLN A 72 1.74 -0.53 15.39
N SER A 73 0.59 -0.43 14.73
CA SER A 73 0.28 0.65 13.80
C SER A 73 -1.15 1.12 13.97
N ASP A 74 -1.36 2.41 14.21
CA ASP A 74 -2.70 3.00 14.36
C ASP A 74 -3.26 3.61 13.07
N PHE A 75 -2.41 3.78 12.06
CA PHE A 75 -2.74 4.46 10.82
C PHE A 75 -2.06 3.81 9.62
N ILE A 76 -2.62 4.04 8.44
CA ILE A 76 -1.95 3.85 7.14
C ILE A 76 -1.78 5.26 6.56
N ARG A 77 -0.57 5.58 6.12
CA ARG A 77 -0.30 6.85 5.43
C ARG A 77 0.36 6.56 4.09
N SER A 78 -0.03 7.32 3.09
CA SER A 78 0.64 7.30 1.79
C SER A 78 0.66 8.66 1.13
N LEU A 79 1.69 8.91 0.33
CA LEU A 79 1.80 10.06 -0.55
C LEU A 79 2.16 9.55 -1.95
N ILE A 80 1.47 10.07 -2.97
CA ILE A 80 1.69 9.71 -4.36
C ILE A 80 2.04 11.00 -5.11
N ASP A 81 3.29 11.10 -5.52
CA ASP A 81 3.79 12.23 -6.29
C ASP A 81 3.62 11.93 -7.77
N PHE A 82 3.08 12.89 -8.51
CA PHE A 82 2.94 12.82 -9.96
C PHE A 82 3.96 13.76 -10.60
N LYS A 83 4.55 13.30 -11.71
CA LYS A 83 5.35 14.19 -12.57
C LYS A 83 4.48 15.38 -12.99
N LYS A 84 5.09 16.57 -13.01
CA LYS A 84 4.51 17.78 -13.59
C LYS A 84 4.10 17.58 -15.05
#